data_AF-A0A7I9WF90-F1
#
_entry.id   AF-A0A7I9WF90-F1
#
_cell.length_a   1.000
_cell.length_b   1.000
_cell.length_c   1.000
_cell.angle_alpha   90.00
_cell.angle_beta   90.00
_cell.angle_gamma   90.00
#
_symmetry.space_group_name_H-M   'P 1'
#
loop_
_entity.id
_entity.type
_entity.pdbx_description
1 polymer ?
#
loop_
_entity_poly.entity_id
_entity_poly.type
_entity_poly.pdbx_seq_one_letter_code
_entity_poly.pdbx_strand_id
1 'polypeptide(L)'
;MAQLDCKQQCTFCRNYEAPTHAPTLTDRLDAAVTGIDSIRTDLNAVIRELSDDTPMFVIVDIVNALYNLRNASVVLDKATDALEVDAEAVLR
;
A
#
# COMPACT_ATOMS: atom_id res chain seq x y z
N MET A 1 -7.78 -10.61 -21.60
CA MET A 1 -8.88 -9.74 -21.10
C MET A 1 -10.09 -10.64 -20.90
N ALA A 2 -10.28 -11.18 -19.69
CA ALA A 2 -11.33 -12.15 -19.41
C ALA A 2 -12.67 -11.44 -19.21
N GLN A 3 -13.59 -11.65 -20.14
CA GLN A 3 -14.98 -11.22 -20.09
C GLN A 3 -15.69 -12.07 -19.04
N LEU A 4 -16.01 -11.49 -17.88
CA LEU A 4 -16.85 -12.13 -16.88
C LEU A 4 -18.31 -12.13 -17.38
N ASP A 5 -18.83 -13.32 -17.64
CA ASP A 5 -20.25 -13.59 -17.89
C ASP A 5 -21.07 -13.17 -16.65
N CYS A 6 -22.06 -12.31 -16.86
CA CYS A 6 -22.94 -11.72 -15.84
C CYS A 6 -23.79 -12.77 -15.07
N LYS A 7 -23.74 -14.05 -15.46
CA LYS A 7 -24.58 -15.12 -14.89
C LYS A 7 -23.96 -15.94 -13.74
N GLN A 8 -22.72 -15.69 -13.35
CA GLN A 8 -22.17 -16.22 -12.09
C GLN A 8 -21.47 -15.11 -11.29
N GLN A 9 -22.25 -14.31 -10.57
CA GLN A 9 -21.68 -13.42 -9.55
C GLN A 9 -20.97 -14.27 -8.49
N CYS A 10 -19.65 -14.07 -8.35
CA CYS A 10 -18.87 -14.65 -7.27
C CYS A 10 -19.37 -14.12 -5.91
N THR A 11 -19.16 -14.89 -4.83
CA THR A 11 -19.64 -14.55 -3.47
C THR A 11 -19.21 -13.15 -3.03
N PHE A 12 -18.02 -12.70 -3.45
CA PHE A 12 -17.54 -11.34 -3.20
C PHE A 12 -18.46 -10.27 -3.80
N CYS A 13 -18.79 -10.37 -5.09
CA CYS A 13 -19.68 -9.39 -5.76
C CYS A 13 -21.10 -9.37 -5.19
N ARG A 14 -21.57 -10.48 -4.60
CA ARG A 14 -22.88 -10.54 -3.95
C ARG A 14 -22.91 -9.76 -2.63
N ASN A 15 -21.79 -9.75 -1.92
CA ASN A 15 -21.69 -9.17 -0.57
C ASN A 15 -20.88 -7.86 -0.56
N TYR A 16 -20.49 -7.36 -1.73
CA TYR A 16 -19.75 -6.10 -1.81
C TYR A 16 -20.72 -4.93 -1.62
N GLU A 17 -20.58 -4.26 -0.49
CA GLU A 17 -21.20 -2.97 -0.24
C GLU A 17 -20.15 -1.89 -0.49
N ALA A 18 -20.40 -1.02 -1.46
CA ALA A 18 -19.49 0.07 -1.77
C ALA A 18 -19.48 1.09 -0.61
N PRO A 19 -18.33 1.73 -0.32
CA PRO A 19 -18.30 2.81 0.65
C PRO A 19 -19.29 3.92 0.24
N THR A 20 -20.05 4.39 1.23
CA THR A 20 -21.11 5.41 1.04
C THR A 20 -20.56 6.83 0.95
N HIS A 21 -19.26 7.02 1.21
CA HIS A 21 -18.57 8.29 1.13
C HIS A 21 -17.63 8.33 -0.09
N ALA A 22 -17.46 9.52 -0.64
CA ALA A 22 -16.43 9.75 -1.63
C ALA A 22 -15.04 9.61 -0.96
N PRO A 23 -14.01 9.11 -1.69
CA PRO A 23 -12.67 8.97 -1.14
C PRO A 23 -12.15 10.31 -0.63
N THR A 24 -11.73 10.32 0.62
CA THR A 24 -11.13 11.46 1.30
C THR A 24 -9.63 11.58 0.97
N LEU A 25 -8.97 12.63 1.47
CA LEU A 25 -7.52 12.76 1.34
C LEU A 25 -6.79 11.71 2.19
N THR A 26 -7.30 11.36 3.37
CA THR A 26 -6.72 10.36 4.27
C THR A 26 -6.80 8.96 3.64
N ASP A 27 -7.93 8.61 3.01
CA ASP A 27 -8.07 7.35 2.25
C ASP A 27 -6.99 7.20 1.17
N ARG A 28 -6.59 8.30 0.53
CA ARG A 28 -5.55 8.29 -0.50
C ARG A 28 -4.16 8.12 0.07
N LEU A 29 -3.90 8.65 1.27
CA LEU A 29 -2.64 8.45 1.98
C LEU A 29 -2.51 7.02 2.48
N ASP A 30 -3.59 6.43 2.99
CA ASP A 30 -3.62 5.03 3.44
C ASP A 30 -3.44 4.06 2.27
N ALA A 31 -4.07 4.36 1.14
CA ALA A 31 -3.84 3.63 -0.10
C ALA A 31 -2.37 3.71 -0.55
N ALA A 32 -1.71 4.85 -0.36
CA ALA A 32 -0.28 5.00 -0.67
C ALA A 32 0.60 4.19 0.28
N VAL A 33 0.31 4.19 1.59
CA VAL A 33 0.99 3.34 2.59
C VAL A 33 0.85 1.86 2.23
N THR A 34 -0.37 1.42 1.88
CA THR A 34 -0.65 0.06 1.44
C THR A 34 0.16 -0.30 0.19
N GLY A 35 0.24 0.62 -0.78
CA GLY A 35 1.04 0.44 -2.00
C GLY A 35 2.53 0.28 -1.70
N ILE A 36 3.07 1.07 -0.78
CA ILE A 36 4.46 0.96 -0.32
C ILE A 36 4.71 -0.41 0.30
N ASP A 37 3.80 -0.92 1.14
CA ASP A 37 3.97 -2.22 1.78
C ASP A 37 3.92 -3.39 0.79
N SER A 38 3.10 -3.27 -0.26
CA SER A 38 3.12 -4.23 -1.39
C SER A 38 4.47 -4.22 -2.09
N ILE A 39 4.98 -3.04 -2.47
CA ILE A 39 6.29 -2.90 -3.13
C ILE A 39 7.40 -3.47 -2.25
N ARG A 40 7.37 -3.20 -0.95
CA ARG A 40 8.36 -3.74 0.00
C ARG A 40 8.29 -5.27 0.05
N THR A 41 7.11 -5.86 0.00
CA THR A 41 6.94 -7.32 -0.03
C THR A 41 7.55 -7.91 -1.30
N ASP A 42 7.23 -7.33 -2.46
CA ASP A 42 7.72 -7.78 -3.76
C ASP A 42 9.25 -7.68 -3.85
N LEU A 43 9.82 -6.55 -3.44
CA LEU A 43 11.28 -6.36 -3.44
C LEU A 43 12.00 -7.29 -2.45
N ASN A 44 11.37 -7.66 -1.33
CA ASN A 44 11.93 -8.68 -0.44
C ASN A 44 11.92 -10.07 -1.08
N ALA A 45 10.95 -10.38 -1.94
CA ALA A 45 10.97 -11.61 -2.72
C ALA A 45 12.11 -11.58 -3.76
N VAL A 46 12.29 -10.45 -4.46
CA VAL A 46 13.40 -10.27 -5.41
C VAL A 46 14.76 -10.51 -4.74
N ILE A 47 14.99 -9.96 -3.54
CA ILE A 47 16.25 -10.19 -2.80
C ILE A 47 16.52 -11.69 -2.57
N ARG A 48 15.49 -12.49 -2.32
CA ARG A 48 15.62 -13.94 -2.08
C ARG A 48 15.91 -14.73 -3.36
N GLU A 49 15.63 -14.14 -4.52
CA GLU A 49 15.86 -14.74 -5.83
C GLU A 49 17.20 -14.30 -6.46
N LEU A 50 17.91 -13.34 -5.85
CA LEU A 50 19.23 -12.92 -6.29
C LEU A 50 20.24 -14.07 -6.18
N SER A 51 21.10 -14.21 -7.19
CA SER A 51 22.18 -15.20 -7.18
C SER A 51 23.30 -14.80 -6.24
N ASP A 52 24.09 -15.79 -5.79
CA ASP A 52 25.27 -15.58 -4.95
C ASP A 52 26.36 -14.72 -5.64
N ASP A 53 26.36 -14.67 -6.97
CA ASP A 53 27.26 -13.83 -7.77
C ASP A 53 26.82 -12.35 -7.86
N THR A 54 25.69 -12.00 -7.23
CA THR A 54 25.18 -10.62 -7.26
C THR A 54 26.17 -9.69 -6.56
N PRO A 55 26.61 -8.59 -7.23
CA PRO A 55 27.51 -7.64 -6.60
C PRO A 55 26.91 -7.06 -5.31
N MET A 56 27.68 -7.07 -4.23
CA MET A 56 27.22 -6.63 -2.90
C MET A 56 26.63 -5.21 -2.89
N PHE A 57 27.13 -4.30 -3.72
CA PHE A 57 26.60 -2.93 -3.78
C PHE A 57 25.13 -2.91 -4.24
N VAL A 58 24.73 -3.81 -5.15
CA VAL A 58 23.34 -3.92 -5.63
C VAL A 58 22.42 -4.33 -4.48
N ILE A 59 22.81 -5.33 -3.69
CA ILE A 59 22.03 -5.80 -2.54
C ILE A 59 21.88 -4.66 -1.52
N VAL A 60 22.97 -3.97 -1.21
CA VAL A 60 22.96 -2.84 -0.26
C VAL A 60 22.07 -1.70 -0.74
N ASP A 61 22.11 -1.36 -2.02
CA ASP A 61 21.28 -0.29 -2.59
C ASP A 61 19.79 -0.65 -2.54
N ILE A 62 19.43 -1.91 -2.81
CA ILE A 62 18.04 -2.38 -2.70
C ILE A 62 17.57 -2.34 -1.24
N VAL A 63 18.40 -2.81 -0.30
CA VAL A 63 18.07 -2.77 1.14
C VAL A 63 17.91 -1.33 1.65
N ASN A 64 18.76 -0.40 1.19
CA ASN A 64 18.64 1.02 1.51
C ASN A 64 17.34 1.62 0.94
N ALA A 65 16.99 1.28 -0.30
CA ALA A 65 15.73 1.72 -0.90
C ALA A 65 14.51 1.20 -0.11
N LEU A 66 14.53 -0.09 0.29
CA LEU A 66 13.50 -0.70 1.14
C LEU A 66 13.36 0.01 2.49
N TYR A 67 14.47 0.42 3.10
CA TYR A 67 14.47 1.15 4.35
C TYR A 67 13.85 2.55 4.19
N ASN A 68 14.18 3.25 3.12
CA ASN A 68 13.59 4.56 2.82
C ASN A 68 12.08 4.47 2.57
N LEU A 69 11.62 3.42 1.87
CA LEU A 69 10.19 3.14 1.68
C LEU A 69 9.48 2.91 3.02
N ARG A 70 10.07 2.14 3.93
CA ARG A 70 9.51 1.95 5.27
C ARG A 70 9.42 3.27 6.04
N ASN A 71 10.45 4.11 5.97
CA ASN A 71 10.41 5.40 6.65
C ASN A 71 9.34 6.33 6.06
N ALA A 72 9.20 6.31 4.73
CA ALA A 72 8.14 7.05 4.05
C ALA A 72 6.75 6.59 4.52
N SER A 73 6.49 5.28 4.61
CA SER A 73 5.18 4.79 5.06
C SER A 73 4.86 5.22 6.49
N VAL A 74 5.81 5.14 7.41
CA VAL A 74 5.62 5.58 8.81
C VAL A 74 5.35 7.09 8.92
N VAL A 75 6.00 7.92 8.09
CA VAL A 75 5.78 9.37 8.11
C VAL A 75 4.44 9.73 7.49
N LEU A 76 4.03 9.03 6.43
CA LEU A 76 2.72 9.22 5.80
C LEU A 76 1.59 8.82 6.75
N ASP A 77 1.70 7.67 7.41
CA ASP A 77 0.75 7.17 8.41
C ASP A 77 0.52 8.20 9.54
N LYS A 78 1.61 8.73 10.12
CA LYS A 78 1.51 9.80 11.13
C LYS A 78 0.90 11.10 10.60
N ALA A 79 1.13 11.42 9.33
CA ALA A 79 0.52 12.59 8.71
C ALA A 79 -0.99 12.37 8.50
N THR A 80 -1.39 11.15 8.14
CA THR A 80 -2.80 10.74 8.10
C THR A 80 -3.43 10.90 9.48
N ASP A 81 -2.85 10.30 10.52
CA ASP A 81 -3.36 10.40 11.90
C ASP A 81 -3.59 11.87 12.31
N ALA A 82 -2.63 12.76 11.98
CA ALA A 82 -2.74 14.18 12.31
C ALA A 82 -3.89 14.88 11.58
N LEU A 83 -4.13 14.52 10.31
CA LEU A 83 -5.24 15.06 9.52
C LEU A 83 -6.60 14.55 10.02
N GLU A 84 -6.68 13.30 10.46
CA GLU A 84 -7.90 12.73 11.04
C GLU A 84 -8.26 13.41 12.36
N VAL A 85 -7.27 13.59 13.24
CA VAL A 85 -7.47 14.30 14.52
C VAL A 85 -7.93 15.74 14.31
N ASP A 86 -7.35 16.45 13.33
CA ASP A 86 -7.77 17.81 12.98
C ASP A 86 -9.21 17.85 12.44
N ALA A 87 -9.57 16.90 11.56
CA ALA A 87 -10.92 16.78 11.02
C ALA A 87 -11.96 16.52 12.13
N GLU A 88 -11.64 15.67 13.11
CA GLU A 88 -12.50 15.45 14.29
C GLU A 88 -12.62 16.70 15.16
N ALA A 89 -11.56 17.50 15.29
CA ALA A 89 -11.56 18.71 16.10
C ALA A 89 -12.45 19.82 15.48
N VAL A 90 -12.52 19.90 14.15
CA VAL A 90 -13.38 20.84 13.42
C VAL A 90 -14.87 20.47 13.51
N LEU A 91 -15.19 19.19 13.73
CA LEU A 91 -16.56 18.70 13.82
C LEU A 91 -17.18 18.77 15.24
N ARG A 92 -16.44 19.20 16.27
CA ARG A 92 -16.93 19.42 17.65
C ARG A 92 -17.35 20.87 17.90
#